data_AF-A0A433JXH6-F1
#
_entry.id   AF-A0A433JXH6-F1
#
_cell.length_a   1.000
_cell.length_b   1.000
_cell.length_c   1.000
_cell.angle_alpha   90.00
_cell.angle_beta   90.00
_cell.angle_gamma   90.00
#
_symmetry.space_group_name_H-M   'P 1'
#
loop_
_entity.id
_entity.type
_entity.pdbx_description
1 polymer ?
#
loop_
_entity_poly.entity_id
_entity_poly.type
_entity_poly.pdbx_seq_one_letter_code
_entity_poly.pdbx_strand_id
1 'polypeptide(L)'
;MRWPCLYNDKQDLVFKIIPNGAVSAYSYDCHGNRVREIIYLGNTFDISALTKDSTILLGTVSTWCTQQNQAAIALMEWTYNSFGQVVEKIQYATIANDGTGIKDSFATYFSYDWTIHNELSITERKLNEAETAITSIERDGLSRIVKEINPLGQTAQYSYKGNQYQRIFEPTGLLTLETYNASGRLVLKEEKEGECSSKVIFIEDIVGRVCITTNEKNDEEYLIYDEYDRVIFRIDSLLRVTQHIYDANDYLLHRVRYASVLDNIDLTALKEGTYLPEPIGDYCIESSIHDAKGRLLGTIDGDNFLTTHLYDELGNKVETIQYSIGLELTKEQRVALVTHVTHGQF
;
A
#
# COMPACT_ATOMS: atom_id res chain seq x y z
N MET A 1 5.76 -14.95 0.88
CA MET A 1 6.28 -15.66 -0.31
C MET A 1 6.61 -14.60 -1.37
N ARG A 2 7.85 -14.51 -1.88
CA ARG A 2 8.15 -13.64 -3.03
C ARG A 2 7.68 -14.39 -4.29
N TRP A 3 6.84 -13.76 -5.10
CA TRP A 3 6.22 -14.40 -6.26
C TRP A 3 7.17 -14.44 -7.46
N PRO A 4 7.02 -15.40 -8.39
CA PRO A 4 8.04 -15.67 -9.40
C PRO A 4 8.25 -14.50 -10.36
N CYS A 5 9.47 -13.97 -10.35
CA CYS A 5 10.00 -13.08 -11.38
C CYS A 5 11.07 -13.85 -12.15
N LEU A 6 10.90 -13.97 -13.47
CA LEU A 6 11.82 -14.69 -14.33
C LEU A 6 12.60 -13.68 -15.17
N TYR A 7 13.92 -13.85 -15.20
CA TYR A 7 14.85 -12.93 -15.85
C TYR A 7 15.58 -13.61 -17.00
N ASN A 8 15.97 -12.84 -18.02
CA ASN A 8 16.88 -13.32 -19.08
C ASN A 8 18.34 -13.27 -18.61
N ASP A 9 19.27 -13.67 -19.49
CA ASP A 9 20.72 -13.65 -19.20
C ASP A 9 21.29 -12.23 -18.99
N LYS A 10 20.59 -11.19 -19.45
CA LYS A 10 20.92 -9.77 -19.20
C LYS A 10 20.33 -9.25 -17.89
N GLN A 11 19.63 -10.09 -17.13
CA GLN A 11 18.88 -9.72 -15.92
C GLN A 11 17.70 -8.77 -16.15
N ASP A 12 17.15 -8.72 -17.38
CA ASP A 12 15.87 -8.06 -17.64
C ASP A 12 14.72 -8.96 -17.18
N LEU A 13 13.71 -8.39 -16.53
CA LEU A 13 12.52 -9.12 -16.08
C LEU A 13 11.66 -9.52 -17.30
N VAL A 14 11.64 -10.79 -17.67
CA VAL A 14 10.87 -11.27 -18.84
C VAL A 14 9.45 -11.66 -18.47
N PHE A 15 9.25 -12.32 -17.33
CA PHE A 15 7.92 -12.69 -16.85
C PHE A 15 7.74 -12.38 -15.37
N LYS A 16 6.53 -11.96 -15.03
CA LYS A 16 6.08 -11.83 -13.64
C LYS A 16 4.81 -12.65 -13.46
N ILE A 17 4.81 -13.53 -12.47
CA ILE A 17 3.64 -14.32 -12.07
C ILE A 17 3.18 -13.80 -10.71
N ILE A 18 1.93 -13.38 -10.61
CA ILE A 18 1.36 -12.85 -9.37
C ILE A 18 0.62 -13.97 -8.59
N PRO A 19 0.18 -13.75 -7.33
CA PRO A 19 -0.38 -14.81 -6.46
C PRO A 19 -1.56 -15.59 -7.00
N ASN A 20 -2.30 -15.03 -7.96
CA ASN A 20 -3.45 -15.70 -8.57
C ASN A 20 -3.07 -16.47 -9.85
N GLY A 21 -1.78 -16.56 -10.18
CA GLY A 21 -1.27 -17.21 -11.37
C GLY A 21 -1.34 -16.37 -12.65
N ALA A 22 -1.83 -15.12 -12.60
CA ALA A 22 -1.80 -14.25 -13.77
C ALA A 22 -0.36 -13.91 -14.17
N VAL A 23 -0.12 -13.89 -15.48
CA VAL A 23 1.22 -13.74 -16.07
C VAL A 23 1.29 -12.41 -16.82
N SER A 24 2.35 -11.65 -16.53
CA SER A 24 2.79 -10.53 -17.35
C SER A 24 4.08 -10.90 -18.07
N ALA A 25 4.20 -10.52 -19.34
CA ALA A 25 5.38 -10.70 -20.17
C ALA A 25 5.93 -9.35 -20.63
N TYR A 26 7.25 -9.22 -20.68
CA TYR A 26 7.94 -7.98 -21.00
C TYR A 26 9.00 -8.22 -22.07
N SER A 27 9.09 -7.29 -23.03
CA SER A 27 10.15 -7.28 -24.04
C SER A 27 10.94 -5.98 -23.99
N TYR A 28 12.22 -6.07 -24.34
CA TYR A 28 13.18 -4.98 -24.22
C TYR A 28 13.90 -4.73 -25.54
N ASP A 29 14.33 -3.49 -25.76
CA ASP A 29 15.24 -3.16 -26.85
C ASP A 29 16.68 -3.64 -26.55
N CYS A 30 17.62 -3.32 -27.46
CA CYS A 30 19.03 -3.69 -27.26
C CYS A 30 19.72 -2.97 -26.09
N HIS A 31 19.14 -1.87 -25.59
CA HIS A 31 19.66 -1.06 -24.48
C HIS A 31 19.00 -1.42 -23.14
N GLY A 32 18.07 -2.37 -23.10
CA GLY A 32 17.36 -2.76 -21.89
C GLY A 32 16.15 -1.87 -21.56
N ASN A 33 15.68 -1.03 -22.49
CA ASN A 33 14.44 -0.29 -22.32
C ASN A 33 13.23 -1.17 -22.66
N ARG A 34 12.19 -1.15 -21.83
CA ARG A 34 11.00 -2.00 -22.00
C ARG A 34 10.11 -1.49 -23.14
N VAL A 35 10.14 -2.14 -24.29
CA VAL A 35 9.34 -1.73 -25.46
C VAL A 35 7.93 -2.33 -25.51
N ARG A 36 7.67 -3.41 -24.77
CA ARG A 36 6.37 -4.09 -24.78
C ARG A 36 6.04 -4.73 -23.43
N GLU A 37 4.77 -4.67 -23.06
CA GLU A 37 4.18 -5.36 -21.92
C GLU A 37 2.88 -6.03 -22.35
N ILE A 38 2.75 -7.31 -22.00
CA ILE A 38 1.56 -8.12 -22.22
C ILE A 38 1.06 -8.59 -20.86
N ILE A 39 -0.23 -8.45 -20.60
CA ILE A 39 -0.91 -9.09 -19.47
C ILE A 39 -1.88 -10.11 -20.06
N TYR A 40 -1.69 -11.39 -19.74
CA TYR A 40 -2.59 -12.44 -20.20
C TYR A 40 -3.88 -12.42 -19.37
N LEU A 41 -5.03 -12.26 -20.04
CA LEU A 41 -6.35 -12.15 -19.41
C LEU A 41 -7.13 -13.47 -19.45
N GLY A 42 -6.59 -14.49 -20.13
CA GLY A 42 -7.19 -15.80 -20.28
C GLY A 42 -6.91 -16.71 -19.07
N ASN A 43 -6.41 -17.93 -19.35
CA ASN A 43 -6.08 -18.87 -18.30
C ASN A 43 -4.95 -18.33 -17.41
N THR A 44 -4.86 -18.83 -16.19
CA THR A 44 -3.75 -18.57 -15.28
C THR A 44 -2.68 -19.66 -15.37
N PHE A 45 -1.46 -19.32 -15.01
CA PHE A 45 -0.39 -20.28 -14.84
C PHE A 45 -0.64 -21.07 -13.56
N ASP A 46 -0.62 -22.41 -13.65
CA ASP A 46 -0.83 -23.25 -12.48
C ASP A 46 0.37 -23.15 -11.53
N ILE A 47 0.10 -22.59 -10.35
CA ILE A 47 1.08 -22.38 -9.28
C ILE A 47 0.77 -23.25 -8.06
N SER A 48 -0.24 -24.11 -8.12
CA SER A 48 -0.72 -24.89 -6.97
C SER A 48 0.33 -25.86 -6.40
N ALA A 49 1.21 -26.36 -7.26
CA ALA A 49 2.29 -27.28 -6.90
C ALA A 49 3.60 -26.55 -6.52
N LEU A 50 3.65 -25.22 -6.56
CA LEU A 50 4.88 -24.48 -6.28
C LEU A 50 5.11 -24.31 -4.78
N THR A 51 6.29 -24.73 -4.35
CA THR A 51 6.84 -24.45 -3.01
C THR A 51 7.72 -23.20 -3.04
N LYS A 52 8.13 -22.71 -1.86
CA LYS A 52 9.04 -21.55 -1.72
C LYS A 52 10.35 -21.69 -2.53
N ASP A 53 10.82 -22.92 -2.70
CA ASP A 53 12.11 -23.22 -3.37
C ASP A 53 11.92 -23.74 -4.80
N SER A 54 10.69 -23.74 -5.31
CA SER A 54 10.41 -24.16 -6.68
C SER A 54 11.04 -23.21 -7.68
N THR A 55 11.82 -23.77 -8.61
CA THR A 55 12.42 -23.02 -9.71
C THR A 55 11.56 -23.19 -10.96
N ILE A 56 11.08 -22.07 -11.52
CA ILE A 56 10.34 -22.07 -12.79
C ILE A 56 11.30 -21.68 -13.91
N LEU A 57 11.40 -22.52 -14.94
CA LEU A 57 12.24 -22.23 -16.10
C LEU A 57 11.55 -21.23 -17.04
N LEU A 58 12.33 -20.32 -17.61
CA LEU A 58 11.85 -19.31 -18.57
C LEU A 58 11.11 -19.97 -19.75
N GLY A 59 11.67 -21.06 -20.29
CA GLY A 59 11.07 -21.80 -21.41
C GLY A 59 9.71 -22.42 -21.10
N THR A 60 9.44 -22.78 -19.84
CA THR A 60 8.14 -23.30 -19.40
C THR A 60 7.07 -22.22 -19.53
N VAL A 61 7.34 -21.02 -19.02
CA VAL A 61 6.39 -19.90 -19.09
C VAL A 61 6.24 -19.41 -20.54
N SER A 62 7.33 -19.36 -21.31
CA SER A 62 7.27 -19.02 -22.74
C SER A 62 6.36 -19.98 -23.52
N THR A 63 6.44 -21.29 -23.26
CA THR A 63 5.59 -22.30 -23.91
C THR A 63 4.13 -22.16 -23.47
N TRP A 64 3.89 -21.86 -22.20
CA TRP A 64 2.54 -21.60 -21.70
C TRP A 64 1.93 -20.38 -22.39
N CYS A 65 2.71 -19.29 -22.56
CA CYS A 65 2.27 -18.06 -23.23
C CYS A 65 1.83 -18.29 -24.67
N THR A 66 2.50 -19.15 -25.43
CA THR A 66 2.14 -19.45 -26.83
C THR A 66 0.86 -20.28 -26.97
N GLN A 67 0.45 -20.98 -25.92
CA GLN A 67 -0.80 -21.76 -25.88
C GLN A 67 -2.02 -20.92 -25.49
N GLN A 68 -1.82 -19.69 -25.01
CA GLN A 68 -2.92 -18.80 -24.64
C GLN A 68 -3.65 -18.26 -25.87
N ASN A 69 -4.88 -17.80 -25.67
CA ASN A 69 -5.58 -17.01 -26.67
C ASN A 69 -4.85 -15.66 -26.83
N GLN A 70 -4.18 -15.47 -27.96
CA GLN A 70 -3.37 -14.27 -28.20
C GLN A 70 -4.21 -12.99 -28.34
N ALA A 71 -5.52 -13.08 -28.60
CA ALA A 71 -6.43 -11.94 -28.56
C ALA A 71 -6.90 -11.57 -27.15
N ALA A 72 -6.75 -12.47 -26.17
CA ALA A 72 -7.20 -12.25 -24.79
C ALA A 72 -6.06 -11.72 -23.91
N ILE A 73 -5.50 -10.58 -24.31
CA ILE A 73 -4.40 -9.91 -23.61
C ILE A 73 -4.68 -8.41 -23.46
N ALA A 74 -4.09 -7.78 -22.45
CA ALA A 74 -3.85 -6.34 -22.47
C ALA A 74 -2.44 -6.07 -22.99
N LEU A 75 -2.31 -5.19 -23.99
CA LEU A 75 -1.03 -4.87 -24.65
C LEU A 75 -0.70 -3.39 -24.48
N MET A 76 0.53 -3.12 -24.05
CA MET A 76 1.13 -1.80 -24.05
C MET A 76 2.47 -1.82 -24.77
N GLU A 77 2.77 -0.77 -25.52
CA GLU A 77 4.03 -0.59 -26.24
C GLU A 77 4.60 0.80 -26.00
N TRP A 78 5.93 0.90 -26.01
CA TRP A 78 6.68 2.13 -25.78
C TRP A 78 7.75 2.33 -26.84
N THR A 79 8.00 3.60 -27.17
CA THR A 79 9.17 4.02 -27.95
C THR A 79 10.01 4.95 -27.10
N TYR A 80 11.32 4.98 -27.36
CA TYR A 80 12.31 5.70 -26.57
C TYR A 80 13.17 6.58 -27.48
N ASN A 81 13.61 7.72 -26.96
CA ASN A 81 14.64 8.53 -27.60
C ASN A 81 16.05 7.92 -27.36
N SER A 82 17.09 8.53 -27.95
CA SER A 82 18.48 8.09 -27.80
C SER A 82 19.03 8.18 -26.37
N PHE A 83 18.33 8.87 -25.47
CA PHE A 83 18.68 8.98 -24.05
C PHE A 83 17.95 7.94 -23.18
N GLY A 84 17.15 7.05 -23.78
CA GLY A 84 16.35 6.05 -23.05
C GLY A 84 15.12 6.64 -22.36
N GLN A 85 14.72 7.88 -22.68
CA GLN A 85 13.47 8.45 -22.20
C GLN A 85 12.33 8.04 -23.12
N VAL A 86 11.19 7.72 -22.54
CA VAL A 86 10.00 7.31 -23.29
C VAL A 86 9.46 8.49 -24.09
N VAL A 87 9.12 8.32 -25.36
CA VAL A 87 8.56 9.41 -26.19
C VAL A 87 7.15 9.13 -26.66
N GLU A 88 6.78 7.85 -26.79
CA GLU A 88 5.41 7.45 -27.08
C GLU A 88 5.04 6.22 -26.25
N LYS A 89 3.76 6.12 -25.89
CA LYS A 89 3.14 4.90 -25.38
C LYS A 89 1.82 4.67 -26.10
N ILE A 90 1.55 3.42 -26.47
CA ILE A 90 0.25 3.00 -26.97
C ILE A 90 -0.32 1.95 -26.02
N GLN A 91 -1.55 2.18 -25.58
CA GLN A 91 -2.37 1.18 -24.90
C GLN A 91 -3.48 0.75 -25.85
N TYR A 92 -3.43 -0.49 -26.28
CA TYR A 92 -4.38 -1.03 -27.25
C TYR A 92 -5.67 -1.43 -26.58
N ALA A 93 -6.80 -1.02 -27.16
CA ALA A 93 -8.13 -1.47 -26.72
C ALA A 93 -8.56 -2.76 -27.44
N THR A 94 -8.11 -2.93 -28.69
CA THR A 94 -8.45 -4.09 -29.51
C THR A 94 -7.17 -4.83 -29.90
N ILE A 95 -7.20 -6.16 -29.75
CA ILE A 95 -6.11 -7.06 -30.10
C ILE A 95 -6.58 -8.01 -31.20
N ALA A 96 -5.78 -8.18 -32.24
CA ALA A 96 -6.04 -9.14 -33.31
C ALA A 96 -5.82 -10.59 -32.83
N ASN A 97 -6.31 -11.56 -33.60
CA ASN A 97 -6.18 -12.99 -33.27
C ASN A 97 -4.74 -13.49 -33.15
N ASP A 98 -3.78 -12.79 -33.73
CA ASP A 98 -2.34 -13.09 -33.65
C ASP A 98 -1.62 -12.37 -32.50
N GLY A 99 -2.35 -11.64 -31.65
CA GLY A 99 -1.80 -10.86 -30.53
C GLY A 99 -1.24 -9.50 -30.92
N THR A 100 -1.41 -9.07 -32.17
CA THR A 100 -1.03 -7.71 -32.59
C THR A 100 -2.05 -6.68 -32.12
N GLY A 101 -1.55 -5.52 -31.66
CA GLY A 101 -2.40 -4.42 -31.24
C GLY A 101 -3.01 -3.69 -32.43
N ILE A 102 -4.33 -3.48 -32.42
CA ILE A 102 -5.04 -2.73 -33.46
C ILE A 102 -5.12 -1.25 -33.06
N LYS A 103 -4.60 -0.38 -33.92
CA LYS A 103 -4.62 1.08 -33.79
C LYS A 103 -5.95 1.68 -34.22
N ASP A 104 -7.02 1.34 -33.51
CA ASP A 104 -8.36 1.90 -33.69
C ASP A 104 -8.61 3.13 -32.79
N SER A 105 -9.79 3.75 -32.89
CA SER A 105 -10.16 4.92 -32.07
C SER A 105 -10.35 4.63 -30.58
N PHE A 106 -10.40 3.37 -30.17
CA PHE A 106 -10.54 3.01 -28.75
C PHE A 106 -9.18 2.89 -28.06
N ALA A 107 -8.10 2.67 -28.82
CA ALA A 107 -6.73 2.71 -28.31
C ALA A 107 -6.40 4.08 -27.70
N THR A 108 -5.67 4.09 -26.58
CA THR A 108 -5.18 5.30 -25.95
C THR A 108 -3.71 5.52 -26.32
N TYR A 109 -3.40 6.74 -26.73
CA TYR A 109 -2.08 7.18 -27.15
C TYR A 109 -1.54 8.24 -26.19
N PHE A 110 -0.27 8.12 -25.83
CA PHE A 110 0.45 9.10 -25.02
C PHE A 110 1.69 9.57 -25.80
N SER A 111 1.90 10.89 -25.91
CA SER A 111 3.21 11.46 -26.28
C SER A 111 3.86 12.12 -25.08
N TYR A 112 5.19 11.99 -25.01
CA TYR A 112 6.02 12.51 -23.94
C TYR A 112 7.06 13.45 -24.52
N ASP A 113 6.88 14.74 -24.30
CA ASP A 113 7.79 15.77 -24.75
C ASP A 113 8.72 16.15 -23.61
N TRP A 114 10.00 15.80 -23.74
CA TRP A 114 11.03 16.07 -22.75
C TRP A 114 11.85 17.30 -23.15
N THR A 115 12.09 18.21 -22.21
CA THR A 115 13.03 19.32 -22.40
C THR A 115 14.40 18.99 -21.80
N ILE A 116 15.42 19.76 -22.17
CA ILE A 116 16.78 19.63 -21.62
C ILE A 116 16.85 19.87 -20.10
N HIS A 117 15.84 20.53 -19.52
CA HIS A 117 15.73 20.78 -18.09
C HIS A 117 14.92 19.68 -17.37
N ASN A 118 14.67 18.54 -18.04
CA ASN A 118 13.88 17.42 -17.53
C ASN A 118 12.43 17.81 -17.18
N GLU A 119 11.90 18.82 -17.88
CA GLU A 119 10.48 19.09 -17.90
C GLU A 119 9.82 18.10 -18.85
N LEU A 120 8.64 17.60 -18.47
CA LEU A 120 7.89 16.61 -19.21
C LEU A 120 6.47 17.13 -19.45
N SER A 121 6.07 17.14 -20.71
CA SER A 121 4.66 17.27 -21.10
C SER A 121 4.15 15.91 -21.57
N ILE A 122 3.08 15.42 -20.96
CA ILE A 122 2.40 14.18 -21.31
C ILE A 122 1.08 14.54 -21.97
N THR A 123 0.94 14.25 -23.25
CA THR A 123 -0.33 14.41 -23.96
C THR A 123 -1.00 13.04 -24.11
N GLU A 124 -2.11 12.85 -23.43
CA GLU A 124 -2.98 11.68 -23.57
C GLU A 124 -4.13 11.98 -24.53
N ARG A 125 -4.45 11.02 -25.41
CA ARG A 125 -5.62 11.09 -26.29
C ARG A 125 -6.10 9.72 -26.70
N LYS A 126 -7.37 9.63 -27.10
CA LYS A 126 -7.82 8.50 -27.93
C LYS A 126 -7.21 8.62 -29.32
N LEU A 127 -6.82 7.48 -29.88
CA LEU A 127 -6.19 7.48 -31.19
C LEU A 127 -7.19 7.99 -32.23
N ASN A 128 -6.73 8.81 -33.18
CA ASN A 128 -7.56 9.48 -34.19
C ASN A 128 -8.63 10.44 -33.64
N GLU A 129 -8.64 10.74 -32.35
CA GLU A 129 -9.47 11.80 -31.77
C GLU A 129 -8.62 13.07 -31.54
N ALA A 130 -9.31 14.22 -31.57
CA ALA A 130 -8.70 15.53 -31.42
C ALA A 130 -8.62 16.01 -29.96
N GLU A 131 -9.47 15.46 -29.09
CA GLU A 131 -9.47 15.80 -27.67
C GLU A 131 -8.23 15.23 -27.00
N THR A 132 -7.58 16.05 -26.17
CA THR A 132 -6.36 15.68 -25.47
C THR A 132 -6.46 16.09 -24.00
N ALA A 133 -5.85 15.28 -23.15
CA ALA A 133 -5.61 15.56 -21.75
C ALA A 133 -4.10 15.77 -21.57
N ILE A 134 -3.69 16.94 -21.09
CA ILE A 134 -2.27 17.31 -20.99
C ILE A 134 -1.88 17.39 -19.52
N THR A 135 -0.81 16.69 -19.14
CA THR A 135 -0.17 16.82 -17.83
C THR A 135 1.25 17.33 -18.01
N SER A 136 1.61 18.40 -17.30
CA SER A 136 2.97 18.96 -17.36
C SER A 136 3.66 18.82 -16.01
N ILE A 137 4.91 18.39 -16.02
CA ILE A 137 5.75 18.20 -14.83
C ILE A 137 7.06 18.93 -15.06
N GLU A 138 7.37 19.90 -14.20
CA GLU A 138 8.65 20.59 -14.17
C GLU A 138 9.48 20.05 -13.01
N ARG A 139 10.81 19.92 -13.20
CA ARG A 139 11.74 19.38 -12.21
C ARG A 139 12.92 20.31 -11.98
N ASP A 140 13.51 20.26 -10.79
CA ASP A 140 14.78 20.92 -10.51
C ASP A 140 15.99 20.10 -11.02
N GLY A 141 17.21 20.65 -10.87
CA GLY A 141 18.45 19.98 -11.28
C GLY A 141 18.77 18.67 -10.53
N LEU A 142 18.04 18.35 -9.45
CA LEU A 142 18.11 17.07 -8.74
C LEU A 142 16.99 16.11 -9.17
N SER A 143 16.27 16.43 -10.25
CA SER A 143 15.12 15.69 -10.76
C SER A 143 13.93 15.59 -9.80
N ARG A 144 13.79 16.51 -8.84
CA ARG A 144 12.62 16.59 -7.97
C ARG A 144 11.55 17.46 -8.61
N ILE A 145 10.28 17.10 -8.48
CA ILE A 145 9.16 17.84 -9.09
C ILE A 145 9.05 19.21 -8.41
N VAL A 146 9.07 20.30 -9.16
CA VAL A 146 8.86 21.68 -8.66
C VAL A 146 7.51 22.26 -9.07
N LYS A 147 6.90 21.71 -10.13
CA LYS A 147 5.57 22.10 -10.57
C LYS A 147 4.89 20.97 -11.32
N GLU A 148 3.58 20.85 -11.13
CA GLU A 148 2.73 19.91 -11.83
C GLU A 148 1.45 20.63 -12.25
N ILE A 149 1.02 20.41 -13.49
CA ILE A 149 -0.25 20.89 -14.03
C ILE A 149 -1.01 19.66 -14.50
N ASN A 150 -2.20 19.42 -13.95
CA ASN A 150 -3.04 18.30 -14.35
C ASN A 150 -3.86 18.60 -15.62
N PRO A 151 -4.58 17.62 -16.20
CA PRO A 151 -5.40 17.84 -17.40
C PRO A 151 -6.52 18.87 -17.27
N LEU A 152 -6.93 19.23 -16.06
CA LEU A 152 -7.90 20.28 -15.79
C LEU A 152 -7.26 21.68 -15.71
N GLY A 153 -5.94 21.79 -15.93
CA GLY A 153 -5.18 23.02 -15.80
C GLY A 153 -4.91 23.46 -14.35
N GLN A 154 -5.15 22.57 -13.38
CA GLN A 154 -4.89 22.86 -11.97
C GLN A 154 -3.41 22.66 -11.64
N THR A 155 -2.81 23.65 -10.99
CA THR A 155 -1.38 23.64 -10.67
C THR A 155 -1.12 23.23 -9.21
N ALA A 156 -0.11 22.39 -9.02
CA ALA A 156 0.58 22.21 -7.74
C ALA A 156 2.03 22.68 -7.88
N GLN A 157 2.49 23.55 -6.99
CA GLN A 157 3.88 23.96 -6.90
C GLN A 157 4.55 23.29 -5.71
N TYR A 158 5.84 22.98 -5.87
CA TYR A 158 6.64 22.27 -4.89
C TYR A 158 7.95 23.00 -4.67
N SER A 159 8.38 23.11 -3.41
CA SER A 159 9.69 23.64 -3.06
C SER A 159 10.36 22.80 -1.99
N TYR A 160 11.69 22.76 -2.05
CA TYR A 160 12.50 21.93 -1.17
C TYR A 160 13.60 22.79 -0.56
N LYS A 161 13.66 22.86 0.77
CA LYS A 161 14.65 23.63 1.50
C LYS A 161 15.24 22.80 2.63
N GLY A 162 16.46 22.29 2.41
CA GLY A 162 17.10 21.38 3.37
C GLY A 162 16.26 20.12 3.57
N ASN A 163 15.81 19.91 4.80
CA ASN A 163 14.95 18.79 5.21
C ASN A 163 13.44 19.11 5.12
N GLN A 164 13.06 20.25 4.55
CA GLN A 164 11.68 20.67 4.40
C GLN A 164 11.20 20.52 2.95
N TYR A 165 9.98 20.02 2.82
CA TYR A 165 9.21 19.93 1.59
C TYR A 165 7.95 20.78 1.76
N GLN A 166 7.64 21.60 0.76
CA GLN A 166 6.43 22.41 0.75
C GLN A 166 5.70 22.22 -0.58
N ARG A 167 4.38 22.04 -0.50
CA ARG A 167 3.46 21.99 -1.65
C ARG A 167 2.40 23.07 -1.51
N ILE A 168 2.11 23.78 -2.59
CA ILE A 168 0.96 24.69 -2.70
C ILE A 168 0.07 24.18 -3.82
N PHE A 169 -1.18 23.87 -3.50
CA PHE A 169 -2.20 23.57 -4.51
C PHE A 169 -2.96 24.84 -4.87
N GLU A 170 -2.66 25.42 -6.03
CA GLU A 170 -3.15 26.74 -6.43
C GLU A 170 -4.68 26.88 -6.43
N PRO A 171 -5.49 25.87 -6.85
CA PRO A 171 -6.94 26.03 -6.91
C PRO A 171 -7.60 26.34 -5.56
N THR A 172 -7.07 25.81 -4.45
CA THR A 172 -7.60 26.06 -3.11
C THR A 172 -6.68 26.94 -2.27
N GLY A 173 -5.42 27.09 -2.67
CA GLY A 173 -4.37 27.70 -1.84
C GLY A 173 -3.90 26.80 -0.69
N LEU A 174 -4.27 25.51 -0.69
CA LEU A 174 -3.83 24.55 0.34
C LEU A 174 -2.31 24.44 0.32
N LEU A 175 -1.70 24.85 1.43
CA LEU A 175 -0.28 24.73 1.73
C LEU A 175 -0.07 23.46 2.56
N THR A 176 0.79 22.57 2.10
CA THR A 176 1.30 21.43 2.88
C THR A 176 2.78 21.64 3.12
N LEU A 177 3.21 21.62 4.38
CA LEU A 177 4.62 21.64 4.78
C LEU A 177 4.94 20.35 5.51
N GLU A 178 6.00 19.68 5.07
CA GLU A 178 6.53 18.48 5.71
C GLU A 178 7.99 18.71 6.08
N THR A 179 8.37 18.32 7.28
CA THR A 179 9.76 18.35 7.72
C THR A 179 10.21 16.93 8.06
N TYR A 180 11.40 16.58 7.58
CA TYR A 180 12.00 15.27 7.73
C TYR A 180 13.21 15.33 8.66
N ASN A 181 13.51 14.24 9.35
CA ASN A 181 14.77 14.10 10.07
C ASN A 181 15.93 13.71 9.12
N ALA A 182 17.15 13.61 9.67
CA ALA A 182 18.34 13.26 8.88
C ALA A 182 18.29 11.85 8.24
N SER A 183 17.45 10.96 8.79
CA SER A 183 17.20 9.61 8.27
C SER A 183 16.10 9.57 7.21
N GLY A 184 15.53 10.72 6.83
CA GLY A 184 14.48 10.84 5.82
C GLY A 184 13.08 10.47 6.32
N ARG A 185 12.83 10.43 7.64
CA ARG A 185 11.51 10.14 8.20
C ARG A 185 10.76 11.42 8.56
N LEU A 186 9.44 11.43 8.39
CA LEU A 186 8.57 12.58 8.60
C LEU A 186 8.45 12.87 10.11
N VAL A 187 8.78 14.09 10.54
CA VAL A 187 8.69 14.52 11.95
C VAL A 187 7.68 15.64 12.18
N LEU A 188 7.25 16.32 11.12
CA LEU A 188 6.25 17.36 11.19
C LEU A 188 5.46 17.40 9.88
N LYS A 189 4.15 17.46 9.99
CA LYS A 189 3.24 17.78 8.89
C LYS A 189 2.34 18.94 9.30
N GLU A 190 2.30 19.98 8.49
CA GLU A 190 1.42 21.13 8.65
C GLU A 190 0.61 21.31 7.36
N GLU A 191 -0.69 21.52 7.50
CA GLU A 191 -1.58 21.84 6.38
C GLU A 191 -2.33 23.13 6.70
N LYS A 192 -2.42 24.05 5.73
CA LYS A 192 -3.09 25.34 5.89
C LYS A 192 -3.88 25.70 4.64
N GLU A 193 -5.14 26.06 4.82
CA GLU A 193 -6.03 26.60 3.78
C GLU A 193 -6.79 27.79 4.35
N GLY A 194 -6.45 29.00 3.88
CA GLY A 194 -6.97 30.24 4.47
C GLY A 194 -6.62 30.37 5.95
N GLU A 195 -7.64 30.49 6.80
CA GLU A 195 -7.51 30.56 8.27
C GLU A 195 -7.50 29.17 8.94
N CYS A 196 -7.88 28.12 8.22
CA CYS A 196 -7.87 26.75 8.74
C CYS A 196 -6.44 26.21 8.68
N SER A 197 -5.95 25.69 9.80
CA SER A 197 -4.66 24.99 9.85
C SER A 197 -4.74 23.74 10.71
N SER A 198 -3.95 22.74 10.35
CA SER A 198 -3.71 21.53 11.15
C SER A 198 -2.21 21.27 11.23
N LYS A 199 -1.81 20.58 12.29
CA LYS A 199 -0.41 20.27 12.56
C LYS A 199 -0.33 18.92 13.25
N VAL A 200 0.62 18.09 12.82
CA VAL A 200 0.96 16.83 13.48
C VAL A 200 2.47 16.72 13.60
N ILE A 201 2.96 16.57 14.83
CA ILE A 201 4.37 16.26 15.13
C ILE A 201 4.47 14.76 15.36
N PHE A 202 5.52 14.15 14.82
CA PHE A 202 5.83 12.72 15.01
C PHE A 202 7.14 12.61 15.79
N ILE A 203 7.10 11.91 16.91
CA ILE A 203 8.28 11.57 17.71
C ILE A 203 8.52 10.08 17.53
N GLU A 204 9.76 9.73 17.25
CA GLU A 204 10.17 8.35 16.97
C GLU A 204 11.03 7.81 18.11
N ASP A 205 11.00 6.49 18.31
CA ASP A 205 11.90 5.78 19.21
C ASP A 205 13.32 5.60 18.61
N ILE A 206 14.21 4.89 19.31
CA ILE A 206 15.60 4.70 18.86
C ILE A 206 15.74 3.84 17.59
N VAL A 207 14.76 2.97 17.30
CA VAL A 207 14.69 2.20 16.05
C VAL A 207 13.89 2.97 14.96
N GLY A 208 13.34 4.11 15.36
CA GLY A 208 12.64 5.15 14.63
C GLY A 208 11.18 4.82 14.27
N ARG A 209 10.52 3.96 15.04
CA ARG A 209 9.06 3.80 14.96
C ARG A 209 8.40 5.00 15.61
N VAL A 210 7.29 5.49 15.05
CA VAL A 210 6.53 6.61 15.66
C VAL A 210 5.95 6.15 16.99
N CYS A 211 6.40 6.72 18.09
CA CYS A 211 5.90 6.39 19.44
C CYS A 211 4.96 7.47 20.00
N ILE A 212 5.06 8.71 19.51
CA ILE A 212 4.15 9.79 19.93
C ILE A 212 3.73 10.59 18.70
N THR A 213 2.44 10.92 18.64
CA THR A 213 1.93 11.93 17.72
C THR A 213 1.29 13.07 18.50
N THR A 214 1.55 14.31 18.10
CA THR A 214 1.01 15.50 18.76
C THR A 214 0.27 16.36 17.75
N ASN A 215 -1.01 16.62 17.98
CA ASN A 215 -1.82 17.45 17.06
C ASN A 215 -1.65 18.98 17.32
N GLU A 216 -2.39 19.80 16.58
CA GLU A 216 -2.34 21.28 16.71
C GLU A 216 -2.84 21.81 18.06
N LYS A 217 -3.59 21.01 18.82
CA LYS A 217 -4.10 21.33 20.16
C LYS A 217 -3.15 20.89 21.27
N ASN A 218 -2.00 20.31 20.91
CA ASN A 218 -1.06 19.63 21.81
C ASN A 218 -1.66 18.39 22.49
N ASP A 219 -2.70 17.79 21.91
CA ASP A 219 -3.14 16.45 22.31
C ASP A 219 -2.10 15.43 21.82
N GLU A 220 -1.59 14.62 22.75
CA GLU A 220 -0.61 13.58 22.47
C GLU A 220 -1.28 12.20 22.41
N GLU A 221 -0.96 11.41 21.40
CA GLU A 221 -1.27 9.98 21.34
C GLU A 221 0.02 9.17 21.38
N TYR A 222 0.04 8.13 22.20
CA TYR A 222 1.19 7.29 22.45
C TYR A 222 0.99 5.90 21.86
N LEU A 223 2.03 5.37 21.23
CA LEU A 223 2.08 4.03 20.67
C LEU A 223 3.23 3.24 21.32
N ILE A 224 2.90 2.07 21.86
CA ILE A 224 3.88 1.16 22.45
C ILE A 224 3.90 -0.10 21.60
N TYR A 225 5.11 -0.55 21.29
CA TYR A 225 5.36 -1.67 20.39
C TYR A 225 5.95 -2.86 21.15
N ASP A 226 5.71 -4.06 20.62
CA ASP A 226 6.45 -5.25 21.02
C ASP A 226 7.78 -5.39 20.26
N GLU A 227 8.45 -6.51 20.47
CA GLU A 227 9.72 -6.88 19.82
C GLU A 227 9.58 -7.18 18.31
N TYR A 228 8.36 -7.36 17.81
CA TYR A 228 8.05 -7.63 16.40
C TYR A 228 7.55 -6.37 15.67
N ASP A 229 7.74 -5.18 16.25
CA ASP A 229 7.29 -3.89 15.72
C ASP A 229 5.77 -3.76 15.58
N ARG A 230 5.00 -4.51 16.38
CA ARG A 230 3.52 -4.44 16.40
C ARG A 230 3.04 -3.56 17.54
N VAL A 231 2.03 -2.73 17.30
CA VAL A 231 1.46 -1.84 18.32
C VAL A 231 0.67 -2.66 19.35
N ILE A 232 1.17 -2.79 20.57
CA ILE A 232 0.48 -3.49 21.66
C ILE A 232 -0.38 -2.56 22.51
N PHE A 233 -0.04 -1.26 22.61
CA PHE A 233 -0.88 -0.26 23.26
C PHE A 233 -0.96 1.01 22.45
N ARG A 234 -2.16 1.59 22.43
CA ARG A 234 -2.46 2.93 21.96
C ARG A 234 -3.13 3.70 23.10
N ILE A 235 -2.57 4.84 23.46
CA ILE A 235 -3.04 5.68 24.57
C ILE A 235 -3.39 7.05 24.00
N ASP A 236 -4.64 7.46 24.13
CA ASP A 236 -5.08 8.77 23.63
C ASP A 236 -4.68 9.92 24.59
N SER A 237 -4.96 11.17 24.19
CA SER A 237 -4.61 12.35 24.98
C SER A 237 -5.36 12.48 26.30
N LEU A 238 -6.44 11.70 26.49
CA LEU A 238 -7.18 11.58 27.73
C LEU A 238 -6.70 10.40 28.57
N LEU A 239 -5.59 9.77 28.18
CA LEU A 239 -4.98 8.59 28.81
C LEU A 239 -5.89 7.35 28.78
N ARG A 240 -6.83 7.25 27.83
CA ARG A 240 -7.60 6.02 27.62
C ARG A 240 -6.78 5.03 26.83
N VAL A 241 -6.84 3.76 27.23
CA VAL A 241 -5.98 2.72 26.68
C VAL A 241 -6.77 1.80 25.75
N THR A 242 -6.20 1.55 24.59
CA THR A 242 -6.55 0.42 23.72
C THR A 242 -5.36 -0.52 23.62
N GLN A 243 -5.53 -1.77 24.02
CA GLN A 243 -4.53 -2.82 23.87
C GLN A 243 -4.85 -3.68 22.65
N HIS A 244 -3.82 -4.07 21.92
CA HIS A 244 -3.92 -5.06 20.86
C HIS A 244 -3.14 -6.32 21.26
N ILE A 245 -3.77 -7.46 21.07
CA ILE A 245 -3.19 -8.78 21.36
C ILE A 245 -3.16 -9.54 20.06
N TYR A 246 -1.98 -10.07 19.71
CA TYR A 246 -1.74 -10.79 18.46
C TYR A 246 -1.55 -12.28 18.74
N ASP A 247 -1.87 -13.11 17.75
CA ASP A 247 -1.56 -14.53 17.78
C ASP A 247 -0.11 -14.82 17.33
N ALA A 248 0.27 -16.10 17.32
CA ALA A 248 1.60 -16.55 16.91
C ALA A 248 1.89 -16.39 15.39
N ASN A 249 0.87 -16.08 14.59
CA ASN A 249 0.99 -15.83 13.15
C ASN A 249 0.91 -14.33 12.82
N ASP A 250 1.07 -13.45 13.81
CA ASP A 250 1.00 -11.99 13.71
C ASP A 250 -0.38 -11.42 13.36
N TYR A 251 -1.45 -12.22 13.49
CA TYR A 251 -2.80 -11.71 13.27
C TYR A 251 -3.36 -11.10 14.54
N LEU A 252 -4.09 -9.98 14.40
CA LEU A 252 -4.80 -9.36 15.51
C LEU A 252 -5.84 -10.35 16.05
N LEU A 253 -5.69 -10.74 17.31
CA LEU A 253 -6.57 -11.67 17.99
C LEU A 253 -7.60 -10.92 18.83
N HIS A 254 -7.16 -9.92 19.60
CA HIS A 254 -8.06 -9.08 20.38
C HIS A 254 -7.70 -7.60 20.31
N ARG A 255 -8.73 -6.78 20.38
CA ARG A 255 -8.65 -5.36 20.67
C ARG A 255 -9.41 -5.09 21.97
N VAL A 256 -8.68 -4.69 23.00
CA VAL A 256 -9.24 -4.43 24.34
C VAL A 256 -9.26 -2.92 24.58
N ARG A 257 -10.43 -2.35 24.85
CA ARG A 257 -10.62 -0.94 25.20
C ARG A 257 -10.97 -0.83 26.67
N TYR A 258 -10.13 -0.14 27.43
CA TYR A 258 -10.33 0.06 28.86
C TYR A 258 -11.24 1.26 29.11
N ALA A 259 -12.18 1.14 30.05
CA ALA A 259 -13.11 2.21 30.40
C ALA A 259 -12.43 3.28 31.25
N SER A 260 -11.51 2.86 32.13
CA SER A 260 -10.71 3.75 32.96
C SER A 260 -9.56 4.35 32.16
N VAL A 261 -9.23 5.60 32.48
CA VAL A 261 -7.97 6.23 32.06
C VAL A 261 -6.84 5.68 32.91
N LEU A 262 -5.60 5.74 32.40
CA LEU A 262 -4.43 5.49 33.24
C LEU A 262 -4.29 6.59 34.29
N ASP A 263 -4.09 6.20 35.54
CA ASP A 263 -3.82 7.08 36.68
C ASP A 263 -2.41 6.81 37.25
N ASN A 264 -1.86 7.79 37.97
CA ASN A 264 -0.55 7.69 38.64
C ASN A 264 0.61 7.23 37.74
N ILE A 265 0.58 7.58 36.45
CA ILE A 265 1.62 7.19 35.50
C ILE A 265 2.83 8.11 35.54
N ASP A 266 4.00 7.54 35.23
CA ASP A 266 5.19 8.30 34.89
C ASP A 266 5.13 8.67 33.39
N LEU A 267 4.69 9.91 33.12
CA LEU A 267 4.60 10.45 31.76
C LEU A 267 5.97 10.54 31.08
N THR A 268 7.06 10.70 31.83
CA THR A 268 8.41 10.74 31.26
C THR A 268 8.78 9.34 30.79
N ALA A 269 8.60 8.32 31.62
CA ALA A 269 8.84 6.92 31.24
C ALA A 269 7.95 6.48 30.06
N LEU A 270 6.71 6.96 29.99
CA LEU A 270 5.83 6.72 28.84
C LEU A 270 6.38 7.35 27.56
N LYS A 271 6.85 8.61 27.61
CA LYS A 271 7.44 9.29 26.46
C LYS A 271 8.75 8.65 25.99
N GLU A 272 9.51 8.09 26.92
CA GLU A 272 10.75 7.35 26.65
C GLU A 272 10.49 5.91 26.18
N GLY A 273 9.22 5.45 26.20
CA GLY A 273 8.84 4.09 25.81
C GLY A 273 9.32 3.01 26.78
N THR A 274 9.66 3.38 28.03
CA THR A 274 10.13 2.46 29.07
C THR A 274 9.03 2.05 30.04
N TYR A 275 7.87 2.69 29.97
CA TYR A 275 6.68 2.37 30.74
C TYR A 275 5.78 1.39 29.98
N LEU A 276 5.46 0.25 30.59
CA LEU A 276 4.45 -0.68 30.10
C LEU A 276 3.14 -0.45 30.89
N PRO A 277 2.04 -0.04 30.24
CA PRO A 277 0.78 0.21 30.91
C PRO A 277 0.19 -1.05 31.53
N GLU A 278 -0.32 -0.90 32.76
CA GLU A 278 -1.13 -1.89 33.46
C GLU A 278 -2.54 -1.31 33.69
N PRO A 279 -3.36 -1.14 32.63
CA PRO A 279 -4.69 -0.58 32.76
C PRO A 279 -5.59 -1.48 33.64
N ILE A 280 -6.29 -0.86 34.58
CA ILE A 280 -7.19 -1.53 35.53
C ILE A 280 -8.66 -1.15 35.28
N GLY A 281 -9.56 -2.01 35.77
CA GLY A 281 -11.00 -1.77 35.75
C GLY A 281 -11.72 -2.43 34.58
N ASP A 282 -12.93 -1.96 34.32
CA ASP A 282 -13.78 -2.51 33.27
C ASP A 282 -13.19 -2.27 31.88
N TYR A 283 -13.37 -3.27 31.01
CA TYR A 283 -12.92 -3.21 29.62
C TYR A 283 -13.97 -3.82 28.68
N CYS A 284 -13.93 -3.40 27.44
CA CYS A 284 -14.61 -4.02 26.31
C CYS A 284 -13.58 -4.74 25.45
N ILE A 285 -13.91 -5.92 24.94
CA ILE A 285 -13.01 -6.72 24.11
C ILE A 285 -13.70 -7.10 22.81
N GLU A 286 -13.04 -6.79 21.70
CA GLU A 286 -13.39 -7.22 20.35
C GLU A 286 -12.40 -8.31 19.95
N SER A 287 -12.88 -9.41 19.38
CA SER A 287 -12.05 -10.55 18.99
C SER A 287 -12.12 -10.78 17.49
N SER A 288 -11.01 -11.21 16.90
CA SER A 288 -10.91 -11.52 15.47
C SER A 288 -10.35 -12.93 15.29
N ILE A 289 -10.99 -13.70 14.42
CA ILE A 289 -10.65 -15.09 14.14
C ILE A 289 -10.13 -15.15 12.71
N HIS A 290 -8.91 -15.63 12.54
CA HIS A 290 -8.26 -15.75 11.24
C HIS A 290 -8.03 -17.21 10.87
N ASP A 291 -7.99 -17.51 9.57
CA ASP A 291 -7.51 -18.80 9.09
C ASP A 291 -5.98 -18.85 8.94
N ALA A 292 -5.44 -20.03 8.59
CA ALA A 292 -4.01 -20.21 8.37
C ALA A 292 -3.42 -19.39 7.21
N LYS A 293 -4.26 -18.76 6.38
CA LYS A 293 -3.85 -17.86 5.29
C LYS A 293 -4.02 -16.38 5.68
N GLY A 294 -4.44 -16.08 6.91
CA GLY A 294 -4.66 -14.73 7.43
C GLY A 294 -5.96 -14.08 6.99
N ARG A 295 -6.91 -14.84 6.45
CA ARG A 295 -8.23 -14.31 6.10
C ARG A 295 -9.09 -14.24 7.36
N LEU A 296 -9.80 -13.14 7.54
CA LEU A 296 -10.69 -12.91 8.68
C LEU A 296 -11.94 -13.80 8.55
N LEU A 297 -12.01 -14.89 9.31
CA LEU A 297 -13.16 -15.81 9.33
C LEU A 297 -14.32 -15.27 10.17
N GLY A 298 -14.03 -14.46 11.19
CA GLY A 298 -15.09 -13.83 11.96
C GLY A 298 -14.61 -12.84 13.01
N THR A 299 -15.55 -12.08 13.51
CA THR A 299 -15.35 -11.09 14.57
C THR A 299 -16.41 -11.27 15.66
N ILE A 300 -16.00 -11.10 16.90
CA ILE A 300 -16.90 -11.01 18.06
C ILE A 300 -16.78 -9.59 18.59
N ASP A 301 -17.87 -8.84 18.57
CA ASP A 301 -17.86 -7.45 19.05
C ASP A 301 -17.87 -7.35 20.59
N GLY A 302 -17.87 -6.11 21.09
CA GLY A 302 -17.90 -5.82 22.52
C GLY A 302 -19.09 -6.41 23.27
N ASP A 303 -20.23 -6.52 22.58
CA ASP A 303 -21.52 -6.99 23.08
C ASP A 303 -21.74 -8.49 22.82
N ASN A 304 -20.68 -9.20 22.43
CA ASN A 304 -20.63 -10.63 22.13
C ASN A 304 -21.36 -11.09 20.85
N PHE A 305 -21.75 -10.19 19.94
CA PHE A 305 -22.33 -10.62 18.67
C PHE A 305 -21.25 -11.12 17.71
N LEU A 306 -21.47 -12.31 17.16
CA LEU A 306 -20.59 -12.93 16.18
C LEU A 306 -20.97 -12.47 14.76
N THR A 307 -19.97 -12.12 13.98
CA THR A 307 -20.07 -11.99 12.52
C THR A 307 -19.08 -12.95 11.88
N THR A 308 -19.50 -13.75 10.91
CA THR A 308 -18.63 -14.67 10.17
C THR A 308 -18.55 -14.30 8.69
N HIS A 309 -17.38 -14.52 8.09
CA HIS A 309 -17.13 -14.30 6.67
C HIS A 309 -16.77 -15.63 6.00
N LEU A 310 -17.46 -15.95 4.91
CA LEU A 310 -17.18 -17.13 4.10
C LEU A 310 -16.43 -16.72 2.84
N TYR A 311 -15.50 -17.58 2.44
CA TYR A 311 -14.67 -17.38 1.27
C TYR A 311 -14.77 -18.57 0.33
N ASP A 312 -14.76 -18.30 -0.98
CA ASP A 312 -14.59 -19.36 -1.98
C ASP A 312 -13.14 -19.90 -2.02
N GLU A 313 -12.90 -20.89 -2.87
CA GLU A 313 -11.57 -21.49 -3.05
C GLU A 313 -10.52 -20.50 -3.59
N LEU A 314 -10.96 -19.45 -4.29
CA LEU A 314 -10.12 -18.39 -4.83
C LEU A 314 -9.82 -17.29 -3.80
N GLY A 315 -10.45 -17.33 -2.62
CA GLY A 315 -10.25 -16.37 -1.55
C GLY A 315 -11.11 -15.12 -1.65
N ASN A 316 -12.12 -15.09 -2.51
CA ASN A 316 -13.11 -14.02 -2.54
C ASN A 316 -14.11 -14.21 -1.41
N LYS A 317 -14.47 -13.11 -0.73
CA LYS A 317 -15.52 -13.15 0.29
C LYS A 317 -16.88 -13.32 -0.39
N VAL A 318 -17.52 -14.47 -0.18
CA VAL A 318 -18.82 -14.81 -0.80
C VAL A 318 -20.00 -14.46 0.09
N GLU A 319 -19.81 -14.49 1.41
CA GLU A 319 -20.90 -14.28 2.35
C GLU A 319 -20.43 -13.59 3.63
N THR A 320 -21.36 -12.89 4.29
CA THR A 320 -21.18 -12.38 5.64
C THR A 320 -22.46 -12.64 6.42
N ILE A 321 -22.34 -13.38 7.52
CA ILE A 321 -23.46 -13.76 8.38
C ILE A 321 -23.25 -13.07 9.71
N GLN A 322 -24.22 -12.25 10.11
CA GLN A 322 -24.25 -11.64 11.45
C GLN A 322 -25.29 -12.36 12.29
N TYR A 323 -24.87 -12.87 13.44
CA TYR A 323 -25.76 -13.57 14.36
C TYR A 323 -26.47 -12.55 15.25
N SER A 324 -27.79 -12.67 15.35
CA SER A 324 -28.64 -11.78 16.16
C SER A 324 -28.71 -12.18 17.64
N ILE A 325 -28.06 -13.29 17.99
CA ILE A 325 -27.90 -13.78 19.37
C ILE A 325 -26.42 -13.66 19.71
N GLY A 326 -26.13 -12.91 20.77
CA GLY A 326 -24.78 -12.79 21.30
C GLY A 326 -24.31 -14.10 21.93
N LEU A 327 -23.01 -14.39 21.83
CA LEU A 327 -22.39 -15.52 22.48
C LEU A 327 -22.41 -15.34 24.00
N GLU A 328 -22.68 -16.40 24.76
CA GLU A 328 -22.55 -16.40 26.21
C GLU A 328 -21.09 -16.65 26.63
N LEU A 329 -20.19 -15.75 26.22
CA LEU A 329 -18.77 -15.78 26.58
C LEU A 329 -18.46 -14.68 27.59
N THR A 330 -17.78 -15.05 28.69
CA THR A 330 -17.19 -14.06 29.59
C THR A 330 -15.98 -13.40 28.94
N LYS A 331 -15.58 -12.24 29.46
CA LYS A 331 -14.38 -11.56 28.97
C LYS A 331 -13.11 -12.39 29.21
N GLU A 332 -13.03 -13.07 30.35
CA GLU A 332 -11.94 -13.99 30.70
C GLU A 332 -11.91 -15.20 29.77
N GLN A 333 -13.08 -15.74 29.38
CA GLN A 333 -13.15 -16.82 28.39
C GLN A 333 -12.65 -16.35 27.02
N ARG A 334 -12.97 -15.10 26.62
CA ARG A 334 -12.45 -14.53 25.38
C ARG A 334 -10.94 -14.38 25.40
N VAL A 335 -10.36 -13.89 26.50
CA VAL A 335 -8.91 -13.76 26.67
C VAL A 335 -8.22 -15.13 26.84
N ALA A 336 -8.88 -16.13 27.43
CA ALA A 336 -8.30 -17.47 27.59
C ALA A 336 -8.21 -18.26 26.28
N LEU A 337 -9.01 -17.93 25.26
CA LEU A 337 -8.88 -18.48 23.90
C LEU A 337 -7.52 -18.16 23.26
N VAL A 338 -6.75 -17.24 23.84
CA VAL A 338 -5.35 -16.93 23.46
C VAL A 338 -4.39 -18.10 23.74
N THR A 339 -4.77 -19.09 24.54
CA THR A 339 -3.83 -20.11 25.03
C THR A 339 -4.08 -21.51 24.45
N HIS A 340 -3.67 -21.73 23.19
CA HIS A 340 -3.18 -23.04 22.69
C HIS A 340 -1.99 -22.89 21.71
N VAL A 341 -1.22 -21.79 21.84
CA VAL A 341 0.17 -21.73 21.35
C VAL A 341 1.01 -21.16 22.49
N THR A 342 1.29 -22.01 23.47
CA THR A 342 2.11 -21.68 24.64
C THR A 342 3.48 -21.23 24.21
N HIS A 343 3.88 -20.09 24.76
CA HIS A 343 5.24 -19.58 24.80
C HIS A 343 6.20 -20.68 25.27
N GLY A 344 7.28 -20.88 24.51
CA GLY A 344 8.50 -21.50 25.01
C GLY A 344 9.09 -20.63 26.11
N GLN A 345 9.61 -21.30 27.14
CA GLN A 345 9.90 -20.77 28.46
C GLN A 345 11.10 -19.79 28.52
N PHE A 346 11.06 -18.99 29.58
CA PHE A 346 12.10 -18.13 30.18
C PHE A 346 13.50 -18.73 30.26
#